data_AF-A0A0Q8QI73-F1
#
_entry.id   AF-A0A0Q8QI73-F1
#
_cell.length_a   1.000
_cell.length_b   1.000
_cell.length_c   1.000
_cell.angle_alpha   90.00
_cell.angle_beta   90.00
_cell.angle_gamma   90.00
#
_symmetry.space_group_name_H-M   'P 1'
#
loop_
_entity.id
_entity.type
_entity.pdbx_description
1 polymer ?
#
loop_
_entity_poly.entity_id
_entity_poly.type
_entity_poly.pdbx_seq_one_letter_code
_entity_poly.pdbx_strand_id
1 'polypeptide(L)'
;MTRSTKLFAALAAAAATAATVSFPAYAAEATKTAQVHYDDLNLASADGAKALTVRVERAAKRVCDATGDRSLAGATQSKACAKVAVARAMPQVELALANAGTQLAENSRVSVAAK
;
A
#
# COMPACT_ATOMS: atom_id res chain seq x y z
N MET A 1 -70.22 6.87 6.19
CA MET A 1 -69.70 5.77 7.03
C MET A 1 -68.26 5.52 6.61
N THR A 2 -67.36 5.54 7.59
CA THR A 2 -65.90 5.40 7.52
C THR A 2 -65.40 4.23 6.66
N ARG A 3 -64.27 4.38 5.95
CA ARG A 3 -62.98 3.75 6.29
C ARG A 3 -61.91 3.95 5.22
N SER A 4 -60.83 4.57 5.69
CA SER A 4 -59.53 4.65 5.06
C SER A 4 -58.89 3.28 4.81
N THR A 5 -57.84 3.33 3.97
CA THR A 5 -56.59 2.56 4.10
C THR A 5 -56.43 1.35 3.16
N LYS A 6 -55.83 1.67 2.01
CA LYS A 6 -54.56 1.12 1.50
C LYS A 6 -54.49 -0.35 1.00
N LEU A 7 -53.94 -0.40 -0.22
CA LEU A 7 -52.94 -1.34 -0.75
C LEU A 7 -53.45 -2.58 -1.49
N PHE A 8 -52.57 -3.02 -2.42
CA PHE A 8 -52.56 -4.23 -3.23
C PHE A 8 -53.36 -4.11 -4.55
N ALA A 9 -52.84 -4.37 -5.74
CA ALA A 9 -51.57 -4.90 -6.22
C ALA A 9 -51.52 -4.76 -7.76
N ALA A 10 -50.32 -4.67 -8.35
CA ALA A 10 -49.92 -5.20 -9.67
C ALA A 10 -48.61 -4.52 -10.09
N LEU A 11 -47.46 -5.04 -9.68
CA LEU A 11 -46.61 -5.93 -10.52
C LEU A 11 -46.51 -5.46 -11.98
N ALA A 12 -45.45 -4.71 -12.28
CA ALA A 12 -44.87 -4.66 -13.62
C ALA A 12 -43.36 -4.90 -13.50
N ALA A 13 -42.91 -5.93 -14.20
CA ALA A 13 -41.59 -6.51 -14.19
C ALA A 13 -40.48 -5.50 -14.54
N ALA A 14 -39.44 -5.46 -13.71
CA ALA A 14 -38.13 -4.95 -14.10
C ALA A 14 -37.12 -6.08 -13.87
N ALA A 15 -36.90 -6.89 -14.90
CA ALA A 15 -35.81 -7.85 -14.95
C ALA A 15 -34.49 -7.07 -15.10
N ALA A 16 -33.90 -6.66 -13.98
CA ALA A 16 -32.54 -6.16 -13.95
C ALA A 16 -31.60 -7.37 -14.04
N THR A 17 -31.04 -7.59 -15.23
CA THR A 17 -29.91 -8.49 -15.44
C THR A 17 -28.71 -7.93 -14.67
N ALA A 18 -28.55 -8.34 -13.42
CA ALA A 18 -27.33 -8.14 -12.67
C ALA A 18 -26.26 -9.05 -13.30
N ALA A 19 -25.50 -8.51 -14.26
CA ALA A 19 -24.24 -9.11 -14.65
C ALA A 19 -23.33 -9.03 -13.42
N THR A 20 -23.26 -10.11 -12.65
CA THR A 20 -22.26 -10.28 -11.61
C THR A 20 -20.91 -10.38 -12.31
N VAL A 21 -20.24 -9.24 -12.45
CA VAL A 21 -18.84 -9.19 -12.87
C VAL A 21 -18.06 -9.86 -11.73
N SER A 22 -17.82 -11.16 -11.87
CA SER A 22 -16.92 -11.89 -11.00
C SER A 22 -15.51 -11.38 -11.29
N PHE A 23 -15.07 -10.36 -10.54
CA PHE A 23 -13.66 -10.03 -10.50
C PHE A 23 -12.94 -11.25 -9.93
N PRO A 24 -11.95 -11.83 -10.64
CA PRO A 24 -11.13 -12.87 -10.05
C PRO A 24 -10.49 -12.26 -8.80
N ALA A 25 -10.87 -12.77 -7.63
CA ALA A 25 -10.13 -12.57 -6.41
C ALA A 25 -8.79 -13.27 -6.63
N TYR A 26 -7.84 -12.56 -7.23
CA TYR A 26 -6.46 -12.99 -7.29
C TYR A 26 -6.01 -13.13 -5.84
N ALA A 27 -5.96 -14.37 -5.37
CA ALA A 27 -5.01 -14.78 -4.35
C ALA A 27 -3.61 -14.62 -4.94
N ALA A 28 -3.21 -13.39 -5.24
CA ALA A 28 -1.82 -13.04 -5.24
C ALA A 28 -1.34 -13.41 -3.84
N GLU A 29 -0.24 -14.15 -3.73
CA GLU A 29 0.63 -13.95 -2.58
C GLU A 29 0.70 -12.44 -2.40
N ALA A 30 0.04 -11.91 -1.36
CA ALA A 30 -0.03 -10.48 -1.18
C ALA A 30 1.42 -10.06 -0.92
N THR A 31 2.12 -9.64 -1.98
CA THR A 31 3.47 -9.11 -1.87
C THR A 31 3.35 -8.04 -0.81
N LYS A 32 3.95 -8.29 0.35
CA LYS A 32 3.80 -7.38 1.47
C LYS A 32 4.43 -6.07 1.01
N THR A 33 3.60 -5.04 0.94
CA THR A 33 4.01 -3.68 0.59
C THR A 33 3.81 -2.79 1.80
N ALA A 34 4.73 -1.85 1.98
CA ALA A 34 4.62 -0.79 2.97
C ALA A 34 4.79 0.55 2.29
N GLN A 35 3.83 1.44 2.52
CA GLN A 35 3.93 2.83 2.10
C GLN A 35 4.67 3.63 3.17
N VAL A 36 5.74 4.31 2.77
CA VAL A 36 6.51 5.20 3.63
C VAL A 36 6.15 6.63 3.28
N HIS A 37 5.40 7.28 4.18
CA HIS A 37 5.11 8.70 4.10
C HIS A 37 6.28 9.53 4.61
N TYR A 38 6.57 10.63 3.92
CA TYR A 38 7.62 11.59 4.27
C TYR A 38 7.17 13.04 4.13
N ASP A 39 5.86 13.29 4.12
CA ASP A 39 5.25 14.63 4.14
C ASP A 39 5.78 15.51 5.29
N ASP A 40 6.24 14.89 6.38
CA ASP A 40 6.78 15.53 7.58
C ASP A 40 8.28 15.86 7.49
N LEU A 41 8.96 15.41 6.43
CA LEU A 41 10.40 15.59 6.26
C LEU A 41 10.71 16.70 5.26
N ASN A 42 11.64 17.57 5.63
CA ASN A 42 12.24 18.49 4.67
C ASN A 42 13.32 17.76 3.85
N LEU A 43 12.94 17.25 2.68
CA LEU A 43 13.88 16.52 1.79
C LEU A 43 14.97 17.41 1.17
N ALA A 44 14.83 18.74 1.25
CA ALA A 44 15.89 19.65 0.81
C ALA A 44 17.06 19.75 1.80
N SER A 45 16.92 19.18 3.01
CA SER A 45 18.01 19.10 3.98
C SER A 45 18.66 17.72 3.98
N ALA A 46 19.97 17.68 4.28
CA ALA A 46 20.71 16.44 4.41
C ALA A 46 20.11 15.50 5.49
N ASP A 47 19.62 16.08 6.59
CA ASP A 47 18.99 15.33 7.67
C ASP A 47 17.64 14.74 7.25
N GLY A 48 16.81 15.47 6.49
CA GLY A 48 15.55 14.96 5.98
C GLY A 48 15.74 13.85 4.94
N ALA A 49 16.72 14.00 4.05
CA ALA A 49 17.09 12.96 3.11
C ALA A 49 17.55 11.67 3.82
N LYS A 50 18.42 11.81 4.83
CA LYS A 50 18.86 10.68 5.66
C LYS A 50 17.70 10.02 6.42
N ALA A 51 16.80 10.83 6.98
CA ALA A 51 15.64 10.34 7.70
C ALA A 51 14.71 9.51 6.80
N LEU A 52 14.51 9.91 5.54
CA LEU A 52 13.75 9.14 4.55
C LEU A 52 14.40 7.78 4.29
N THR A 53 15.70 7.74 4.02
CA THR A 53 16.43 6.49 3.78
C THR A 53 16.29 5.52 4.96
N VAL A 54 16.45 5.99 6.19
CA VAL A 54 16.26 5.17 7.41
C VAL A 54 14.82 4.68 7.55
N ARG A 55 13.82 5.47 7.15
CA ARG A 55 12.41 5.04 7.17
C ARG A 55 12.16 3.91 6.17
N VAL A 56 12.73 4.03 4.96
CA VAL A 56 12.63 3.01 3.90
C VAL A 56 13.30 1.71 4.34
N GLU A 57 14.50 1.76 4.92
CA GLU A 57 15.18 0.58 5.46
C GLU A 57 14.35 -0.13 6.55
N ARG A 58 13.77 0.64 7.47
CA ARG A 58 12.88 0.09 8.51
C ARG A 58 11.62 -0.52 7.91
N ALA A 59 11.04 0.09 6.89
CA ALA A 59 9.87 -0.44 6.20
C ALA A 59 10.19 -1.76 5.48
N ALA A 60 11.33 -1.82 4.77
CA ALA A 60 11.82 -3.04 4.15
C ALA A 60 11.99 -4.17 5.17
N LYS A 61 12.61 -3.87 6.32
CA LYS A 61 12.75 -4.86 7.40
C LYS A 61 11.39 -5.35 7.91
N ARG A 62 10.42 -4.47 8.16
CA ARG A 62 9.08 -4.87 8.64
C ARG A 62 8.34 -5.76 7.64
N VAL A 63 8.47 -5.44 6.36
CA VAL A 63 7.86 -6.18 5.25
C VAL A 63 8.47 -7.59 5.13
N CYS A 64 9.78 -7.71 5.38
CA CYS A 64 10.54 -8.96 5.27
C CYS A 64 10.56 -9.83 6.55
N ASP A 65 10.46 -9.25 7.76
CA ASP A 65 10.43 -9.98 9.05
C ASP A 65 9.03 -10.53 9.39
N ALA A 66 8.06 -10.39 8.50
CA ALA A 66 6.65 -10.59 8.81
C ALA A 66 6.22 -12.06 9.02
N THR A 67 7.14 -13.02 8.91
CA THR A 67 6.92 -14.44 9.24
C THR A 67 7.22 -14.75 10.71
N GLY A 68 7.90 -13.86 11.44
CA GLY A 68 8.23 -14.05 12.86
C GLY A 68 9.23 -15.18 13.13
N ASP A 69 9.83 -15.76 12.08
CA ASP A 69 10.84 -16.80 12.22
C ASP A 69 12.14 -16.20 12.80
N ARG A 70 12.51 -16.68 13.99
CA ARG A 70 13.73 -16.26 14.70
C ARG A 70 14.90 -17.21 14.51
N SER A 71 14.79 -18.16 13.59
CA SER A 71 15.91 -19.02 13.20
C SER A 71 17.02 -18.20 12.51
N LEU A 72 18.26 -18.70 12.55
CA LEU A 72 19.38 -18.09 11.82
C LEU A 72 19.14 -18.07 10.30
N ALA A 73 18.46 -19.09 9.79
CA ALA A 73 18.07 -19.18 8.38
C ALA A 73 17.03 -18.10 8.02
N GLY A 74 15.99 -17.94 8.85
CA GLY A 74 14.98 -16.90 8.70
C GLY A 74 15.57 -15.49 8.77
N ALA A 75 16.49 -15.24 9.71
CA ALA A 75 17.21 -13.96 9.81
C ALA A 75 18.06 -13.66 8.56
N THR A 76 18.70 -14.68 7.97
CA THR A 76 19.50 -14.53 6.75
C THR A 76 18.60 -14.22 5.55
N GLN A 77 17.48 -14.93 5.43
CA GLN A 77 16.49 -14.70 4.38
C GLN A 77 15.84 -13.32 4.49
N SER A 78 15.48 -12.89 5.70
CA SER A 78 14.94 -11.55 5.98
C SER A 78 15.93 -10.45 5.57
N LYS A 79 17.21 -10.59 5.91
CA LYS A 79 18.25 -9.64 5.48
C LYS A 79 18.39 -9.57 3.96
N ALA A 80 18.37 -10.72 3.28
CA ALA A 80 18.43 -10.77 1.82
C ALA A 80 17.21 -10.08 1.19
N CYS A 81 16.02 -10.35 1.72
CA CYS A 81 14.77 -9.68 1.31
C CYS A 81 14.86 -8.17 1.53
N ALA A 82 15.27 -7.72 2.71
CA ALA A 82 15.36 -6.30 3.04
C ALA A 82 16.34 -5.57 2.12
N LYS A 83 17.47 -6.19 1.78
CA LYS A 83 18.44 -5.63 0.82
C LYS A 83 17.82 -5.42 -0.57
N VAL A 84 17.07 -6.39 -1.07
CA VAL A 84 16.38 -6.30 -2.37
C VAL A 84 15.27 -5.26 -2.31
N ALA A 85 14.47 -5.25 -1.24
CA ALA A 85 13.38 -4.32 -1.04
C ALA A 85 13.87 -2.85 -0.98
N VAL A 86 14.97 -2.59 -0.26
CA VAL A 86 15.61 -1.27 -0.24
C VAL A 86 16.13 -0.89 -1.62
N ALA A 87 16.85 -1.79 -2.31
CA ALA A 87 17.38 -1.50 -3.63
C ALA A 87 16.28 -1.13 -4.64
N ARG A 88 15.09 -1.74 -4.54
CA ARG A 88 13.92 -1.39 -5.37
C ARG A 88 13.24 -0.08 -4.98
N ALA A 89 13.33 0.29 -3.71
CA ALA A 89 12.78 1.55 -3.21
C ALA A 89 13.71 2.75 -3.48
N MET A 90 15.02 2.52 -3.65
CA MET A 90 16.00 3.61 -3.82
C MET A 90 15.71 4.55 -5.01
N PRO A 91 15.29 4.09 -6.20
CA PRO A 91 14.94 5.00 -7.29
C PRO A 91 13.79 5.95 -6.93
N GLN A 92 12.83 5.49 -6.11
CA GLN A 92 11.74 6.35 -5.62
C GLN A 92 12.24 7.36 -4.60
N VAL A 93 13.21 6.98 -3.76
CA VAL A 93 13.87 7.90 -2.83
C VAL A 93 14.64 8.97 -3.60
N GLU A 94 15.45 8.58 -4.58
CA GLU A 94 16.20 9.52 -5.43
C GLU A 94 15.27 10.49 -6.16
N LEU A 95 14.16 9.99 -6.70
CA LEU A 95 13.13 10.84 -7.30
C LEU A 95 12.49 11.80 -6.28
N ALA A 96 12.22 11.35 -5.07
CA ALA A 96 11.68 12.20 -4.00
C ALA A 96 12.68 13.31 -3.61
N LEU A 97 13.97 12.98 -3.52
CA LEU A 97 15.04 13.95 -3.24
C LEU A 97 15.21 14.95 -4.40
N ALA A 98 15.14 14.48 -5.66
CA ALA A 98 15.23 15.33 -6.83
C ALA A 98 14.06 16.31 -6.94
N ASN A 99 12.88 15.92 -6.45
CA ASN A 99 11.67 16.76 -6.41
C ASN A 99 11.50 17.53 -5.09
N ALA A 100 12.54 17.60 -4.25
CA ALA A 100 12.47 18.35 -3.00
C ALA A 100 12.11 19.82 -3.27
N GLY A 101 10.96 20.25 -2.78
CA GLY A 101 10.42 21.61 -2.97
C GLY A 101 9.29 21.75 -3.99
N THR A 102 9.00 20.73 -4.79
CA THR A 102 7.85 20.69 -5.73
C THR A 102 6.86 19.57 -5.39
N GLN A 103 6.94 19.07 -4.15
CA GLN A 103 6.21 17.89 -3.69
C GLN A 103 4.69 18.08 -3.79
N LEU A 104 4.08 17.41 -4.77
CA LEU A 104 2.64 17.21 -4.87
C LEU A 104 2.23 16.03 -3.97
N ALA A 105 1.00 16.03 -3.44
CA ALA A 105 0.54 15.02 -2.47
C ALA A 105 0.65 13.55 -2.94
N GLU A 106 0.70 13.29 -4.25
CA GLU A 106 0.93 11.96 -4.81
C GLU A 106 2.40 11.51 -4.66
N ASN A 107 3.34 12.45 -4.74
CA ASN A 107 4.79 12.23 -4.72
C ASN A 107 5.39 12.31 -3.31
N SER A 108 4.57 12.14 -2.26
CA SER A 108 5.03 12.16 -0.86
C SER A 108 5.16 10.77 -0.22
N ARG A 109 5.16 9.71 -1.04
CA ARG A 109 5.21 8.32 -0.58
C ARG A 109 6.23 7.50 -1.35
N VAL A 110 6.98 6.66 -0.63
CA VAL A 110 7.81 5.60 -1.20
C VAL A 110 7.13 4.25 -0.93
N SER A 111 6.95 3.45 -1.98
CA SER A 111 6.47 2.08 -1.89
C SER A 111 7.63 1.11 -1.70
N VAL A 112 7.56 0.30 -0.65
CA VAL A 112 8.55 -0.74 -0.34
C VAL A 112 7.89 -2.10 -0.41
N ALA A 113 8.32 -2.95 -1.34
CA ALA A 113 7.79 -4.29 -1.55
C ALA A 113 8.83 -5.37 -1.22
N ALA A 114 8.37 -6.50 -0.67
CA ALA A 114 9.25 -7.62 -0.32
C ALA A 114 9.93 -8.28 -1.54
N LYS A 115 9.25 -8.31 -2.69
CA LYS A 115 9.65 -9.05 -3.89
C LYS A 115 8.98 -8.49 -5.15
#